data_AF-A0A9P5R7C9-F1
#
_entry.id   AF-A0A9P5R7C9-F1
#
_cell.length_a   1.000
_cell.length_b   1.000
_cell.length_c   1.000
_cell.angle_alpha   90.00
_cell.angle_beta   90.00
_cell.angle_gamma   90.00
#
_symmetry.space_group_name_H-M   'P 1'
#
loop_
_entity.id
_entity.type
_entity.pdbx_description
1 polymer ?
#
loop_
_entity_poly.entity_id
_entity_poly.type
_entity_poly.pdbx_seq_one_letter_code
_entity_poly.pdbx_strand_id
1 'polypeptide(L)'
;MKQYSWQGLAEIPTLRGKMKRTMAQFTPKSWTKFEWDMTKSFKSYCTVLFILTMFLICELNAFYLKTLLWIPPAHSINVIRIFVYFMFGIPGVREAYQYFHDVNCKRIGPQAWLLIGSIATEVLIVCKFGIGEFPNAAPKEVVYFWAVFLSLLTAFPIYQFYLLPKLQDKSKGKLKAQ
;
A
#
# COMPACT_ATOMS: atom_id res chain seq x y z
N MET A 1 9.31 -12.41 -40.50
CA MET A 1 7.92 -11.95 -40.29
C MET A 1 7.22 -12.92 -39.34
N LYS A 2 6.43 -12.47 -38.36
CA LYS A 2 5.63 -13.38 -37.52
C LYS A 2 4.39 -13.82 -38.29
N GLN A 3 4.20 -15.12 -38.46
CA GLN A 3 2.94 -15.67 -38.95
C GLN A 3 1.94 -15.74 -37.79
N TYR A 4 0.76 -15.15 -37.99
CA TYR A 4 -0.35 -15.21 -37.05
C TYR A 4 -1.38 -16.21 -37.55
N SER A 5 -1.71 -17.23 -36.75
CA SER A 5 -2.82 -18.14 -37.03
C SER A 5 -4.05 -17.71 -36.24
N TRP A 6 -5.07 -17.24 -36.93
CA TRP A 6 -6.36 -16.91 -36.34
C TRP A 6 -7.20 -18.18 -36.19
N GLN A 7 -6.96 -18.95 -35.12
CA GLN A 7 -7.79 -20.12 -34.86
C GLN A 7 -9.11 -19.75 -34.20
N GLY A 8 -10.22 -20.27 -34.73
CA GLY A 8 -11.56 -20.10 -34.19
C GLY A 8 -11.81 -20.96 -32.93
N LEU A 9 -12.77 -20.59 -32.09
CA LEU A 9 -13.15 -21.41 -30.92
C LEU A 9 -13.69 -22.80 -31.31
N ALA A 10 -14.27 -22.92 -32.51
CA ALA A 10 -14.79 -24.17 -33.06
C ALA A 10 -13.66 -25.15 -33.46
N GLU A 11 -12.48 -24.65 -33.80
CA GLU A 11 -11.33 -25.45 -34.25
C GLU A 11 -10.58 -26.11 -33.10
N ILE A 12 -10.87 -25.74 -31.85
CA ILE A 12 -10.22 -26.32 -30.66
C ILE A 12 -10.98 -27.60 -30.25
N PRO A 13 -10.37 -28.79 -30.35
CA PRO A 13 -11.08 -30.06 -30.16
C PRO A 13 -11.43 -30.33 -28.69
N THR A 14 -10.67 -29.76 -27.74
CA THR A 14 -10.84 -30.06 -26.31
C THR A 14 -11.61 -28.96 -25.57
N LEU A 15 -12.56 -29.35 -24.72
CA LEU A 15 -13.27 -28.45 -23.79
C LEU A 15 -12.29 -27.67 -22.90
N ARG A 16 -11.24 -28.33 -22.40
CA ARG A 16 -10.17 -27.70 -21.61
C ARG A 16 -9.40 -26.64 -22.42
N GLY A 17 -9.14 -26.90 -23.70
CA GLY A 17 -8.49 -25.94 -24.60
C GLY A 17 -9.37 -24.72 -24.86
N LYS A 18 -10.68 -24.92 -25.06
CA LYS A 18 -11.66 -23.83 -25.20
C LYS A 18 -11.68 -22.96 -23.94
N MET A 19 -11.80 -23.57 -22.76
CA MET A 19 -11.80 -22.86 -21.49
C MET A 19 -10.49 -22.10 -21.24
N LYS A 20 -9.33 -22.71 -21.52
CA LYS A 20 -8.02 -22.06 -21.41
C LYS A 20 -7.93 -20.82 -22.30
N ARG A 21 -8.42 -20.89 -23.54
CA ARG A 21 -8.41 -19.75 -24.47
C ARG A 21 -9.33 -18.63 -23.98
N THR A 22 -10.54 -18.96 -23.55
CA THR A 22 -11.47 -17.98 -22.99
C THR A 22 -10.86 -17.29 -21.76
N MET A 23 -10.27 -18.05 -20.83
CA MET A 23 -9.58 -17.47 -19.66
C MET A 23 -8.37 -16.61 -20.05
N ALA A 24 -7.61 -17.01 -21.08
CA ALA A 24 -6.47 -16.25 -21.57
C ALA A 24 -6.89 -14.92 -22.22
N GLN A 25 -8.11 -14.78 -22.73
CA GLN A 25 -8.63 -13.51 -23.24
C GLN A 25 -8.92 -12.51 -22.11
N PHE A 26 -9.31 -13.00 -20.93
CA PHE A 26 -9.52 -12.17 -19.74
C PHE A 26 -8.24 -11.89 -18.95
N THR A 27 -7.10 -12.43 -19.39
CA THR A 27 -5.80 -12.27 -18.73
C THR A 27 -4.91 -11.34 -19.56
N PRO A 28 -4.15 -10.41 -18.94
CA PRO A 28 -3.25 -9.55 -19.69
C PRO A 28 -2.16 -10.35 -20.41
N LYS A 29 -1.72 -9.83 -21.56
CA LYS A 29 -0.64 -10.42 -22.39
C LYS A 29 0.67 -10.64 -21.61
N SER A 30 0.95 -9.77 -20.65
CA SER A 30 2.11 -9.85 -19.77
C SER A 30 1.72 -9.44 -18.36
N TRP A 31 2.17 -10.23 -17.38
CA TRP A 31 2.06 -9.88 -15.97
C TRP A 31 3.21 -8.98 -15.58
N THR A 32 2.90 -7.79 -15.07
CA THR A 32 3.91 -6.87 -14.53
C THR A 32 4.27 -7.31 -13.11
N LYS A 33 5.56 -7.49 -12.82
CA LYS A 33 6.04 -7.72 -11.46
C LYS A 33 6.18 -6.37 -10.74
N PHE A 34 5.69 -6.29 -9.51
CA PHE A 34 5.82 -5.12 -8.65
C PHE A 34 6.94 -5.35 -7.65
N GLU A 35 8.07 -4.67 -7.83
CA GLU A 35 9.24 -4.75 -6.96
C GLU A 35 9.31 -3.47 -6.13
N TRP A 36 8.80 -3.54 -4.89
CA TRP A 36 8.71 -2.38 -3.99
C TRP A 36 10.04 -2.01 -3.33
N ASP A 37 11.02 -2.92 -3.32
CA ASP A 37 12.40 -2.66 -2.89
C ASP A 37 12.53 -1.85 -1.59
N MET A 38 11.77 -2.27 -0.55
CA MET A 38 11.58 -1.55 0.72
C MET A 38 12.87 -1.03 1.36
N THR A 39 13.98 -1.76 1.26
CA THR A 39 15.24 -1.44 1.94
C THR A 39 16.37 -1.03 1.00
N LYS A 40 16.14 -1.02 -0.33
CA LYS A 40 17.20 -0.68 -1.30
C LYS A 40 17.38 0.84 -1.47
N SER A 41 16.30 1.60 -1.38
CA SER A 41 16.32 3.05 -1.50
C SER A 41 15.49 3.71 -0.41
N PHE A 42 15.97 4.86 0.09
CA PHE A 42 15.23 5.65 1.06
C PHE A 42 13.86 6.10 0.51
N LYS A 43 13.79 6.43 -0.79
CA LYS A 43 12.52 6.79 -1.44
C LYS A 43 11.52 5.63 -1.40
N SER A 44 11.96 4.42 -1.71
CA SER A 44 11.13 3.21 -1.67
C SER A 44 10.68 2.88 -0.25
N TYR A 45 11.57 3.02 0.74
CA TYR A 45 11.25 2.86 2.15
C TYR A 45 10.11 3.80 2.58
N CYS A 46 10.27 5.12 2.34
CA CYS A 46 9.24 6.11 2.67
C CYS A 46 7.92 5.87 1.91
N THR A 47 8.00 5.42 0.66
CA THR A 47 6.83 5.11 -0.17
C THR A 47 6.01 3.98 0.45
N VAL A 48 6.66 2.86 0.78
CA VAL A 48 5.97 1.71 1.36
C VAL A 48 5.43 2.06 2.75
N LEU A 49 6.19 2.81 3.55
CA LEU A 49 5.73 3.30 4.84
C LEU A 49 4.47 4.17 4.71
N PHE A 50 4.44 5.08 3.73
CA PHE A 50 3.29 5.92 3.44
C PHE A 50 2.05 5.09 3.07
N ILE A 51 2.19 4.11 2.17
CA ILE A 51 1.07 3.25 1.74
C ILE A 51 0.55 2.42 2.92
N LEU A 52 1.44 1.84 3.72
CA LEU A 52 1.06 1.08 4.91
C LEU A 52 0.36 1.96 5.95
N THR A 53 0.84 3.18 6.14
CA THR A 53 0.22 4.14 7.06
C THR A 53 -1.19 4.52 6.59
N MET A 54 -1.37 4.80 5.29
CA MET A 54 -2.68 5.09 4.72
C MET A 54 -3.65 3.91 4.86
N PHE A 55 -3.19 2.69 4.61
CA PHE A 55 -3.99 1.48 4.82
C PHE A 55 -4.40 1.33 6.29
N LEU A 56 -3.46 1.54 7.23
CA LEU A 56 -3.74 1.43 8.65
C LEU A 56 -4.70 2.52 9.14
N ILE A 57 -4.58 3.76 8.65
CA ILE A 57 -5.53 4.83 8.94
C ILE A 57 -6.92 4.47 8.40
N CYS A 58 -7.01 3.91 7.20
CA CYS A 58 -8.27 3.43 6.64
C CYS A 58 -8.92 2.36 7.53
N GLU A 59 -8.16 1.35 7.96
CA GLU A 59 -8.67 0.33 8.89
C GLU A 59 -9.06 0.94 10.24
N LEU A 60 -8.27 1.89 10.76
CA LEU A 60 -8.53 2.54 12.05
C LEU A 60 -9.80 3.40 12.02
N ASN A 61 -10.01 4.15 10.93
CA ASN A 61 -11.24 4.93 10.69
C ASN A 61 -12.49 4.04 10.72
N ALA A 62 -12.39 2.78 10.27
CA ALA A 62 -13.49 1.81 10.33
C ALA A 62 -14.06 1.67 11.75
N PHE A 63 -13.16 1.56 12.72
CA PHE A 63 -13.51 1.41 14.12
C PHE A 63 -13.99 2.73 14.72
N TYR A 64 -13.28 3.84 14.47
CA TYR A 64 -13.64 5.13 15.03
C TYR A 64 -14.96 5.69 14.51
N LEU A 65 -15.23 5.59 13.21
CA LEU A 65 -16.50 6.05 12.66
C LEU A 65 -17.67 5.30 13.28
N LYS A 66 -17.51 3.99 13.52
CA LYS A 66 -18.54 3.18 14.15
C LYS A 66 -18.81 3.61 15.59
N THR A 67 -17.76 3.88 16.37
CA THR A 67 -17.90 4.31 17.76
C THR A 67 -18.45 5.73 17.87
N LEU A 68 -17.94 6.68 17.08
CA LEU A 68 -18.27 8.10 17.17
C LEU A 68 -19.64 8.44 16.57
N LEU A 69 -20.08 7.71 15.54
CA LEU A 69 -21.39 7.89 14.92
C LEU A 69 -22.47 6.99 15.56
N TRP A 70 -22.16 6.32 16.68
CA TRP A 70 -23.08 5.46 17.42
C TRP A 70 -23.75 4.38 16.53
N ILE A 71 -23.00 3.83 15.58
CA ILE A 71 -23.51 2.82 14.64
C ILE A 71 -23.51 1.44 15.32
N PRO A 72 -24.66 0.71 15.33
CA PRO A 72 -24.75 -0.57 16.01
C PRO A 72 -23.79 -1.62 15.42
N PRO A 73 -23.25 -2.54 16.24
CA PRO A 73 -22.26 -3.53 15.81
C PRO A 73 -22.62 -4.35 14.58
N ALA A 74 -23.89 -4.72 14.44
CA ALA A 74 -24.41 -5.59 13.39
C ALA A 74 -24.66 -4.87 12.05
N HIS A 75 -24.46 -3.55 11.96
CA HIS A 75 -24.78 -2.82 10.74
C HIS A 75 -23.77 -3.11 9.61
N SER A 76 -24.27 -3.42 8.41
CA SER A 76 -23.46 -3.77 7.24
C SER A 76 -22.65 -2.62 6.61
N ILE A 77 -22.74 -1.39 7.15
CA ILE A 77 -22.10 -0.20 6.53
C ILE A 77 -20.59 -0.38 6.47
N ASN A 78 -19.97 -0.88 7.54
CA ASN A 78 -18.53 -1.07 7.56
C ASN A 78 -18.09 -2.18 6.59
N VAL A 79 -18.91 -3.22 6.40
CA VAL A 79 -18.62 -4.31 5.45
C VAL A 79 -18.64 -3.79 4.01
N ILE A 80 -19.69 -3.02 3.66
CA ILE A 80 -19.80 -2.39 2.34
C ILE A 80 -18.60 -1.45 2.12
N ARG A 81 -18.26 -0.64 3.12
CA ARG A 81 -17.12 0.26 3.08
C ARG A 81 -15.81 -0.47 2.82
N ILE A 82 -15.50 -1.52 3.58
CA ILE A 82 -14.27 -2.33 3.38
C ILE A 82 -14.24 -2.92 1.97
N PHE A 83 -15.38 -3.42 1.48
CA PHE A 83 -15.47 -3.95 0.12
C PHE A 83 -15.20 -2.88 -0.94
N VAL A 84 -15.76 -1.68 -0.78
CA VAL A 84 -15.50 -0.53 -1.66
C VAL A 84 -14.01 -0.16 -1.62
N TYR A 85 -13.43 0.05 -0.44
CA TYR A 85 -12.00 0.36 -0.31
C TYR A 85 -11.10 -0.72 -0.90
N PHE A 86 -11.48 -1.99 -0.78
CA PHE A 86 -10.75 -3.10 -1.40
C PHE A 86 -10.79 -2.99 -2.93
N MET A 87 -11.98 -2.78 -3.53
CA MET A 87 -12.12 -2.66 -4.99
C MET A 87 -11.35 -1.46 -5.55
N PHE A 88 -11.41 -0.30 -4.89
CA PHE A 88 -10.71 0.92 -5.30
C PHE A 88 -9.22 0.89 -4.93
N GLY A 89 -8.86 0.20 -3.85
CA GLY A 89 -7.50 0.01 -3.35
C GLY A 89 -6.60 -0.69 -4.35
N ILE A 90 -7.11 -1.70 -5.07
CA ILE A 90 -6.33 -2.46 -6.06
C ILE A 90 -5.74 -1.54 -7.16
N PRO A 91 -6.53 -0.78 -7.94
CA PRO A 91 -5.98 0.14 -8.92
C PRO A 91 -5.24 1.32 -8.26
N GLY A 92 -5.68 1.79 -7.09
CA GLY A 92 -5.02 2.90 -6.38
C GLY A 92 -3.58 2.58 -5.96
N VAL A 93 -3.33 1.39 -5.40
CA VAL A 93 -1.97 0.96 -5.04
C VAL A 93 -1.09 0.79 -6.27
N ARG A 94 -1.64 0.30 -7.39
CA ARG A 94 -0.92 0.22 -8.66
C ARG A 94 -0.54 1.60 -9.19
N GLU A 95 -1.45 2.57 -9.17
CA GLU A 95 -1.18 3.95 -9.58
C GLU A 95 -0.12 4.59 -8.67
N ALA A 96 -0.19 4.35 -7.36
CA ALA A 96 0.83 4.80 -6.42
C ALA A 96 2.20 4.18 -6.75
N TYR A 97 2.25 2.86 -7.00
CA TYR A 97 3.50 2.18 -7.41
C TYR A 97 4.12 2.85 -8.63
N GLN A 98 3.32 3.09 -9.68
CA GLN A 98 3.78 3.70 -10.91
C GLN A 98 4.31 5.11 -10.67
N TYR A 99 3.60 5.93 -9.89
CA TYR A 99 4.06 7.29 -9.55
C TYR A 99 5.41 7.31 -8.81
N PHE A 100 5.62 6.37 -7.88
CA PHE A 100 6.86 6.36 -7.09
C PHE A 100 8.06 5.73 -7.82
N HIS A 101 7.82 4.76 -8.71
CA HIS A 101 8.90 4.00 -9.38
C HIS A 101 9.18 4.44 -10.82
N ASP A 102 8.21 5.03 -11.54
CA ASP A 102 8.41 5.53 -12.90
C ASP A 102 8.74 7.03 -12.90
N VAL A 103 9.95 7.38 -13.36
CA VAL A 103 10.44 8.77 -13.43
C VAL A 103 9.63 9.62 -14.41
N ASN A 104 8.98 9.00 -15.39
CA ASN A 104 8.16 9.70 -16.37
C ASN A 104 6.76 10.05 -15.82
N CYS A 105 6.33 9.38 -14.76
CA CYS A 105 5.02 9.59 -14.15
C CYS A 105 5.06 10.78 -13.19
N LYS A 106 4.63 11.96 -13.66
CA LYS A 106 4.66 13.21 -12.87
C LYS A 106 3.40 13.46 -12.04
N ARG A 107 2.35 12.66 -12.20
CA ARG A 107 1.06 12.86 -11.51
C ARG A 107 0.58 11.56 -10.90
N ILE A 108 0.06 11.64 -9.68
CA ILE A 108 -0.63 10.53 -9.03
C ILE A 108 -1.92 10.26 -9.80
N GLY A 109 -2.23 8.97 -9.98
CA GLY A 109 -3.44 8.56 -10.68
C GLY A 109 -4.73 8.96 -9.92
N PRO A 110 -5.86 9.04 -10.63
CA PRO A 110 -7.12 9.52 -10.06
C PRO A 110 -7.64 8.60 -8.94
N GLN A 111 -7.46 7.28 -9.03
CA GLN A 111 -7.95 6.36 -8.00
C GLN A 111 -7.14 6.49 -6.71
N ALA A 112 -5.82 6.63 -6.83
CA ALA A 112 -4.97 6.91 -5.68
C ALA A 112 -5.35 8.25 -5.00
N TRP A 113 -5.62 9.30 -5.78
CA TRP A 113 -6.10 10.58 -5.25
C TRP A 113 -7.45 10.46 -4.54
N LEU A 114 -8.42 9.75 -5.13
CA LEU A 114 -9.74 9.54 -4.53
C LEU A 114 -9.67 8.76 -3.23
N LEU A 115 -8.79 7.76 -3.14
CA LEU A 115 -8.55 7.01 -1.90
C LEU A 115 -7.95 7.90 -0.82
N ILE A 116 -6.91 8.65 -1.13
CA ILE A 116 -6.27 9.57 -0.19
C ILE A 116 -7.28 10.60 0.30
N GLY A 117 -8.07 11.18 -0.61
CA GLY A 117 -9.13 12.13 -0.27
C GLY A 117 -10.20 11.52 0.62
N SER A 118 -10.68 10.32 0.31
CA SER A 118 -11.70 9.60 1.10
C SER A 118 -11.19 9.25 2.51
N ILE A 119 -9.96 8.77 2.62
CA ILE A 119 -9.35 8.48 3.93
C ILE A 119 -9.19 9.78 4.73
N ALA A 120 -8.73 10.86 4.09
CA ALA A 120 -8.57 12.15 4.75
C ALA A 120 -9.90 12.74 5.24
N THR A 121 -10.98 12.63 4.46
CA THR A 121 -12.30 13.10 4.90
C THR A 121 -12.83 12.27 6.06
N GLU A 122 -12.64 10.95 6.07
CA GLU A 122 -12.96 10.10 7.22
C GLU A 122 -12.18 10.52 8.47
N VAL A 123 -10.87 10.78 8.34
CA VAL A 123 -10.05 11.29 9.45
C VAL A 123 -10.59 12.61 9.97
N LEU A 124 -10.97 13.55 9.09
CA LEU A 124 -11.54 14.83 9.49
C LEU A 124 -12.86 14.65 10.27
N ILE A 125 -13.70 13.71 9.86
CA ILE A 125 -14.92 13.36 10.58
C ILE A 125 -14.56 12.80 11.97
N VAL A 126 -13.64 11.85 12.04
CA VAL A 126 -13.17 11.27 13.31
C VAL A 126 -12.59 12.33 14.24
N CYS A 127 -11.73 13.22 13.75
CA CYS A 127 -11.17 14.30 14.55
C CYS A 127 -12.24 15.28 15.03
N LYS A 128 -13.24 15.61 14.18
CA LYS A 128 -14.32 16.54 14.54
C LYS A 128 -15.24 15.96 15.61
N PHE A 129 -15.66 14.70 15.47
CA PHE A 129 -16.59 14.05 16.39
C PHE A 129 -15.91 13.41 17.59
N GLY A 130 -14.58 13.23 17.56
CA GLY A 130 -13.82 12.67 18.68
C GLY A 130 -13.48 13.66 19.79
N ILE A 131 -13.81 14.95 19.63
CA ILE A 131 -13.54 15.98 20.65
C ILE A 131 -14.43 15.71 21.87
N GLY A 132 -13.80 15.44 23.02
CA GLY A 132 -14.52 15.23 24.29
C GLY A 132 -15.02 13.80 24.54
N GLU A 133 -14.97 12.92 23.54
CA GLU A 133 -15.41 11.52 23.66
C GLU A 133 -14.39 10.64 24.42
N PHE A 134 -13.10 11.01 24.42
CA PHE A 134 -12.03 10.27 25.09
C PHE A 134 -11.40 11.11 26.22
N PRO A 135 -12.07 11.26 27.38
CA PRO A 135 -11.56 12.08 28.48
C PRO A 135 -10.39 11.42 29.23
N ASN A 136 -10.28 10.09 29.16
CA ASN A 136 -9.22 9.35 29.82
C ASN A 136 -7.95 9.36 28.98
N ALA A 137 -6.81 9.61 29.63
CA ALA A 137 -5.52 9.49 28.99
C ALA A 137 -5.28 8.05 28.52
N ALA A 138 -4.52 7.90 27.43
CA ALA A 138 -4.13 6.58 26.93
C ALA A 138 -3.34 5.82 28.01
N PRO A 139 -3.54 4.48 28.14
CA PRO A 139 -2.77 3.66 29.08
C PRO A 139 -1.26 3.81 28.85
N LYS A 140 -0.48 3.86 29.93
CA LYS A 140 0.97 4.12 29.86
C LYS A 140 1.70 3.06 29.04
N GLU A 141 1.24 1.81 29.09
CA GLU A 141 1.81 0.69 28.34
C GLU A 141 1.73 0.95 26.83
N VAL A 142 0.60 1.48 26.36
CA VAL A 142 0.37 1.81 24.95
C VAL A 142 1.28 2.94 24.52
N VAL A 143 1.45 3.97 25.36
CA VAL A 143 2.35 5.10 25.09
C VAL A 143 3.80 4.62 24.94
N TYR A 144 4.29 3.76 25.84
CA TYR A 144 5.65 3.22 25.74
C TYR A 144 5.83 2.34 24.51
N PHE A 145 4.84 1.50 24.17
CA PHE A 145 4.87 0.69 22.96
C PHE A 145 5.05 1.56 21.71
N TRP A 146 4.23 2.60 21.56
CA TRP A 146 4.32 3.50 20.40
C TRP A 146 5.61 4.30 20.38
N ALA A 147 6.12 4.73 21.54
CA ALA A 147 7.40 5.41 21.63
C ALA A 147 8.56 4.52 21.14
N VAL A 148 8.62 3.27 21.59
CA VAL A 148 9.63 2.30 21.14
C VAL A 148 9.46 2.00 19.66
N PHE A 149 8.24 1.72 19.20
CA PHE A 149 7.96 1.43 17.80
C PHE A 149 8.41 2.57 16.88
N LEU A 150 8.03 3.82 17.18
CA LEU A 150 8.42 4.98 16.39
C LEU A 150 9.93 5.25 16.45
N SER A 151 10.56 4.99 17.60
CA SER A 151 12.02 5.10 17.72
C SER A 151 12.76 4.10 16.82
N LEU A 152 12.28 2.85 16.74
CA LEU A 152 12.88 1.83 15.88
C LEU A 152 12.62 2.11 14.41
N LEU A 153 11.41 2.55 14.09
CA LEU A 153 11.00 2.91 12.73
C LEU A 153 11.85 4.05 12.15
N THR A 154 12.29 4.99 12.99
CA THR A 154 13.16 6.10 12.58
C THR A 154 14.64 5.75 12.66
N ALA A 155 15.08 4.96 13.64
CA ALA A 155 16.47 4.51 13.75
C ALA A 155 16.89 3.58 12.60
N PHE A 156 16.00 2.70 12.13
CA PHE A 156 16.29 1.76 11.05
C PHE A 156 16.78 2.41 9.74
N PRO A 157 16.06 3.37 9.12
CA PRO A 157 16.53 4.01 7.89
C PRO A 157 17.82 4.81 8.10
N ILE A 158 18.05 5.40 9.28
CA ILE A 158 19.31 6.08 9.59
C ILE A 158 20.46 5.09 9.58
N TYR A 159 20.30 3.93 10.22
CA TYR A 159 21.30 2.88 10.20
C TYR A 159 21.56 2.35 8.79
N GLN A 160 20.50 1.97 8.09
CA GLN A 160 20.58 1.30 6.79
C GLN A 160 21.11 2.22 5.67
N PHE A 161 20.65 3.47 5.60
CA PHE A 161 20.97 4.37 4.49
C PHE A 161 22.12 5.34 4.78
N TYR A 162 22.44 5.61 6.05
CA TYR A 162 23.51 6.56 6.41
C TYR A 162 24.72 5.88 7.05
N LEU A 163 24.52 5.01 8.06
CA LEU A 163 25.64 4.40 8.79
C LEU A 163 26.29 3.24 8.02
N LEU A 164 25.49 2.33 7.46
CA LEU A 164 25.99 1.14 6.75
C LEU A 164 26.89 1.49 5.55
N PRO A 165 26.53 2.43 4.65
CA PRO A 165 27.41 2.80 3.54
C PRO A 165 28.73 3.42 4.01
N LYS A 166 28.70 4.24 5.07
CA LYS A 166 29.90 4.85 5.67
C LYS A 166 30.85 3.80 6.26
N LEU A 167 30.32 2.78 6.92
CA LEU A 167 31.10 1.67 7.47
C LEU A 167 31.73 0.82 6.36
N GLN A 168 31.00 0.56 5.28
CA GLN A 168 31.49 -0.18 4.12
C GLN A 168 32.61 0.58 3.39
N ASP A 169 32.48 1.89 3.24
CA ASP A 169 33.51 2.73 2.60
C ASP A 169 34.80 2.77 3.43
N LYS A 170 34.67 2.90 4.76
CA LYS A 170 35.81 2.86 5.69
C LYS A 170 36.53 1.51 5.69
N SER A 171 35.80 0.40 5.52
CA SER A 171 36.37 -0.95 5.41
C SER A 171 37.13 -1.15 4.10
N LYS A 172 36.56 -0.72 2.97
CA LYS A 172 37.21 -0.78 1.65
C LYS A 172 38.48 0.08 1.57
N GLY A 173 38.48 1.25 2.21
CA GLY A 173 39.67 2.11 2.30
C GLY A 173 40.84 1.44 3.03
N LYS A 174 40.57 0.65 4.08
CA LYS A 174 41.61 -0.11 4.80
C LYS A 174 42.18 -1.26 3.98
N LEU A 175 41.35 -1.98 3.23
CA LEU A 175 41.77 -3.10 2.37
C LEU A 175 42.63 -2.68 1.16
N LYS A 176 42.53 -1.43 0.69
CA LYS A 176 43.37 -0.91 -0.40
C LYS A 176 44.72 -0.35 0.06
N ALA A 177 44.89 -0.11 1.37
CA ALA A 177 46.11 0.45 1.95
C ALA A 177 47.09 -0.64 2.44
N GLN A 178 46.70 -1.91 2.32
CA GLN A 178 47.49 -3.10 2.61
C GLN A 178 47.84 -3.78 1.29
#